data_AF-G4YTE2-F1
#
_entry.id   AF-G4YTE2-F1
#
_cell.length_a   1.000
_cell.length_b   1.000
_cell.length_c   1.000
_cell.angle_alpha   90.00
_cell.angle_beta   90.00
_cell.angle_gamma   90.00
#
_symmetry.space_group_name_H-M   'P 1'
#
loop_
_entity.id
_entity.type
_entity.pdbx_description
1 polymer ?
#
loop_
_entity_poly.entity_id
_entity_poly.type
_entity_poly.pdbx_seq_one_letter_code
_entity_poly.pdbx_strand_id
1 'polypeptide(L)' 'EFRCRYRRGKCSQPRTLKKNGSMHSYCEHHRLLSVRNQRVFDQKRRRQRQ' A
#
# COMPACT_ATOMS: atom_id res chain seq x y z
N GLU A 1 -9.46 15.51 2.66
CA GLU A 1 -9.37 14.75 1.38
C GLU A 1 -9.56 13.24 1.58
N PHE A 2 -10.60 12.62 1.02
CA PHE A 2 -10.90 11.19 1.20
C PHE A 2 -10.23 10.28 0.16
N ARG A 3 -9.48 10.83 -0.79
CA ARG A 3 -8.92 10.10 -1.93
C ARG A 3 -7.56 9.47 -1.64
N CYS A 4 -7.30 8.36 -2.31
CA CYS A 4 -6.03 7.63 -2.23
C CYS A 4 -4.83 8.52 -2.59
N ARG A 5 -3.77 8.46 -1.77
CA ARG A 5 -2.51 9.21 -1.97
C ARG A 5 -1.49 8.46 -2.84
N TYR A 6 -1.94 7.66 -3.79
CA TYR A 6 -1.04 6.95 -4.68
C TYR A 6 -0.30 7.95 -5.60
N ARG A 7 1.03 7.83 -5.69
CA ARG A 7 1.88 8.83 -6.38
C ARG A 7 1.89 8.69 -7.91
N ARG A 8 1.78 7.47 -8.44
CA ARG A 8 1.84 7.22 -9.89
C ARG A 8 0.43 7.11 -10.46
N GLY A 9 -0.10 8.24 -10.93
CA GLY A 9 -1.47 8.33 -11.43
C GLY A 9 -2.45 8.78 -10.36
N LYS A 10 -3.44 9.58 -10.76
CA LYS A 10 -4.48 10.12 -9.86
C LYS A 10 -5.45 9.00 -9.52
N CYS A 11 -5.31 8.38 -8.36
CA CYS A 11 -6.27 7.39 -7.88
C CYS A 11 -7.50 8.11 -7.29
N SER A 12 -8.67 7.89 -7.90
CA SER A 12 -9.95 8.45 -7.46
C SER A 12 -10.61 7.66 -6.32
N GLN A 13 -10.13 6.44 -6.03
CA GLN A 13 -10.71 5.58 -5.00
C GLN A 13 -10.52 6.15 -3.59
N PRO A 14 -11.48 5.92 -2.68
CA PRO A 14 -11.40 6.38 -1.30
C PRO A 14 -10.28 5.66 -0.54
N ARG A 15 -9.74 6.33 0.49
CA ARG A 15 -8.80 5.74 1.43
C ARG A 15 -9.53 4.69 2.28
N THR A 16 -8.85 3.57 2.54
CA THR A 16 -9.38 2.54 3.44
C THR A 16 -9.26 2.96 4.89
N LEU A 17 -10.01 2.30 5.77
CA LEU A 17 -9.84 2.46 7.22
C LEU A 17 -8.88 1.40 7.75
N LYS A 18 -8.05 1.79 8.71
CA LYS A 18 -7.27 0.87 9.55
C LYS A 18 -8.21 0.21 10.57
N LYS A 19 -7.76 -0.89 11.18
CA LYS A 19 -8.48 -1.57 12.28
C LYS A 19 -8.81 -0.64 13.46
N ASN A 20 -8.01 0.41 13.66
CA ASN A 20 -8.20 1.40 14.72
C ASN A 20 -9.12 2.58 14.31
N GLY A 21 -9.82 2.48 13.18
CA GLY A 21 -10.73 3.52 12.69
C GLY A 21 -10.06 4.70 11.97
N SER A 22 -8.72 4.81 11.99
CA SER A 22 -8.02 5.89 11.27
C SER A 22 -7.88 5.61 9.78
N MET A 23 -7.86 6.66 8.96
CA MET A 23 -7.71 6.53 7.50
C MET A 23 -6.30 6.04 7.13
N HIS A 24 -6.22 5.03 6.27
CA HIS A 24 -5.00 4.64 5.56
C HIS A 24 -4.56 5.73 4.57
N SER A 25 -3.34 5.60 4.05
CA SER A 25 -2.83 6.46 2.97
C SER A 25 -3.37 6.07 1.60
N TYR A 26 -3.76 4.80 1.42
CA TYR A 26 -4.15 4.22 0.14
C TYR A 26 -5.58 3.69 0.14
N CYS A 27 -6.14 3.56 -1.06
CA CYS A 27 -7.33 2.72 -1.26
C CYS A 27 -6.99 1.24 -1.06
N GLU A 28 -8.01 0.39 -1.06
CA GLU A 28 -7.87 -1.04 -0.84
C GLU A 28 -6.96 -1.68 -1.89
N HIS A 29 -7.20 -1.35 -3.16
CA HIS A 29 -6.42 -1.85 -4.28
C HIS A 29 -4.91 -1.56 -4.12
N HIS A 30 -4.55 -0.30 -3.89
CA HIS A 30 -3.15 0.09 -3.71
C HIS A 30 -2.56 -0.39 -2.38
N ARG A 31 -3.36 -0.62 -1.34
CA ARG A 31 -2.92 -1.26 -0.09
C ARG A 31 -2.48 -2.70 -0.34
N LEU A 32 -3.28 -3.48 -1.08
CA LEU A 32 -2.93 -4.86 -1.44
C LEU A 32 -1.70 -4.93 -2.34
N LEU A 33 -1.60 -4.03 -3.33
CA LEU A 33 -0.43 -3.92 -4.18
C LEU A 33 0.83 -3.58 -3.38
N SER A 34 0.74 -2.63 -2.44
CA SER A 34 1.84 -2.26 -1.55
C SER A 34 2.33 -3.46 -0.73
N VAL A 35 1.41 -4.24 -0.14
CA VAL A 35 1.77 -5.47 0.60
C VAL A 35 2.47 -6.49 -0.31
N ARG A 36 1.97 -6.71 -1.54
CA ARG A 36 2.61 -7.60 -2.51
C ARG A 36 4.03 -7.15 -2.84
N ASN A 37 4.21 -5.86 -3.14
CA ASN A 37 5.51 -5.28 -3.48
C ASN A 37 6.49 -5.40 -2.32
N GLN A 38 6.02 -5.15 -1.09
CA GLN A 38 6.83 -5.26 0.11
C GLN A 38 7.29 -6.72 0.34
N ARG A 39 6.39 -7.71 0.18
CA ARG A 39 6.77 -9.13 0.25
C ARG A 39 7.82 -9.53 -0.77
N VAL A 40 7.72 -9.04 -2.01
CA VAL A 40 8.72 -9.32 -3.06
C VAL A 40 10.07 -8.68 -2.71
N PHE A 41 10.04 -7.42 -2.25
CA PHE A 41 11.23 -6.70 -1.82
C PHE A 41 11.94 -7.40 -0.65
N ASP A 42 11.19 -7.82 0.36
CA ASP A 42 11.74 -8.55 1.51
C ASP A 42 12.31 -9.91 1.12
N GLN A 43 11.67 -10.65 0.23
CA GLN A 43 12.23 -11.90 -0.31
C GLN A 43 13.56 -11.66 -1.03
N LYS A 44 13.66 -10.62 -1.85
CA LYS A 44 14.92 -10.24 -2.51
C LYS A 44 16.00 -9.90 -1.48
N ARG A 45 15.67 -9.10 -0.46
CA ARG A 45 16.61 -8.76 0.63
C ARG A 45 17.07 -9.97 1.44
N ARG A 46 16.19 -10.94 1.69
CA ARG A 46 16.54 -12.18 2.38
C ARG A 46 17.49 -13.06 1.56
N ARG A 47 17.34 -13.08 0.23
CA ARG A 47 18.27 -13.81 -0.66
C ARG A 47 19.63 -13.14 -0.75
N GLN A 48 19.69 -11.80 -0.68
CA GLN A 48 20.95 -11.05 -0.69
C GLN A 48 21.75 -11.11 0.62
N ARG A 49 21.14 -11.58 1.71
CA ARG A 49 21.77 -11.72 3.03
C ARG A 49 22.25 -13.13 3.34
N GLN A 50 21.92 -14.09 2.48
CA GLN A 50 22.48 -15.45 2.49
C GLN A 50 23.68 -15.48 1.56
#